data_AF-A0A8H4TVL4-F1
#
_entry.id   AF-A0A8H4TVL4-F1
#
_cell.length_a   1.000
_cell.length_b   1.000
_cell.length_c   1.000
_cell.angle_alpha   90.00
_cell.angle_beta   90.00
_cell.angle_gamma   90.00
#
_symmetry.space_group_name_H-M   'P 1'
#
loop_
_entity.id
_entity.type
_entity.pdbx_description
1 polymer ?
#
loop_
_entity_poly.entity_id
_entity_poly.type
_entity_poly.pdbx_seq_one_letter_code
_entity_poly.pdbx_strand_id
1 'polypeptide(L)'
;MVRGCWLVGTYSCGNLEETIFKTFARVSYLQRIKEIVQYEDSPSHYLDICIAEGFCRSVQELGPLCNSVGELQYLAHMQRIATLASTDPAESYRELTFFYDGLGNLDTNDFASFIDPQSYASQLVIMHMLVLEFVMSRKAVEGAERTTLSKKGYYCRKSMSKVWIQKILKNLPPEYYEYGEWPLKFINGLSYSFDDEDQVWKPFFLNNGTAILPEEDTISLAVR
;
A
#
# COMPACT_ATOMS: atom_id res chain seq x y z
N MET A 1 -13.06 7.42 5.66
CA MET A 1 -12.55 8.46 6.60
C MET A 1 -11.73 9.53 5.89
N VAL A 2 -10.78 9.18 4.99
CA VAL A 2 -9.90 10.14 4.28
C VAL A 2 -10.64 11.31 3.61
N ARG A 3 -11.67 11.04 2.79
CA ARG A 3 -12.48 12.11 2.16
C ARG A 3 -13.13 13.04 3.17
N GLY A 4 -13.61 12.52 4.30
CA GLY A 4 -14.19 13.33 5.37
C GLY A 4 -13.17 14.26 6.02
N CYS A 5 -11.96 13.75 6.30
CA CYS A 5 -10.85 14.58 6.81
C CYS A 5 -10.48 15.68 5.82
N TRP A 6 -10.43 15.36 4.52
CA TRP A 6 -10.14 16.32 3.47
C TRP A 6 -11.21 17.42 3.38
N LEU A 7 -12.50 17.05 3.44
CA LEU A 7 -13.61 18.01 3.43
C LEU A 7 -13.55 18.96 4.63
N VAL A 8 -13.32 18.42 5.84
CA VAL A 8 -13.17 19.26 7.05
C VAL A 8 -11.95 20.18 6.92
N GLY A 9 -10.80 19.64 6.50
CA GLY A 9 -9.57 20.42 6.34
C GLY A 9 -9.70 21.55 5.33
N THR A 10 -10.39 21.31 4.22
CA THR A 10 -10.53 22.27 3.12
C THR A 10 -11.60 23.32 3.38
N TYR A 11 -12.73 22.93 3.98
CA TYR A 11 -13.87 23.83 4.18
C TYR A 11 -13.95 24.47 5.57
N SER A 12 -13.29 23.89 6.59
CA SER A 12 -13.38 24.38 7.98
C SER A 12 -12.13 25.13 8.45
N CYS A 13 -10.98 24.93 7.80
CA CYS A 13 -9.75 25.63 8.15
C CYS A 13 -9.58 26.86 7.27
N GLY A 14 -9.49 28.05 7.88
CA GLY A 14 -9.13 29.28 7.19
C GLY A 14 -7.66 29.28 6.77
N ASN A 15 -6.97 30.43 6.84
CA ASN A 15 -5.55 30.50 6.52
C ASN A 15 -4.73 29.58 7.46
N LEU A 16 -4.23 28.45 6.93
CA LEU A 16 -3.53 27.42 7.71
C LEU A 16 -2.29 27.98 8.43
N GLU A 17 -1.64 28.98 7.82
CA GLU A 17 -0.44 29.65 8.32
C GLU A 17 -0.67 30.42 9.63
N GLU A 18 -1.92 30.81 9.90
CA GLU A 18 -2.33 31.52 11.11
C GLU A 18 -2.75 30.57 12.24
N THR A 19 -2.78 29.27 11.99
CA THR A 19 -3.22 28.27 12.96
C THR A 19 -2.06 27.54 13.63
N ILE A 20 -2.33 26.96 14.80
CA ILE A 20 -1.41 26.01 15.46
C ILE A 20 -1.14 24.76 14.60
N PHE A 21 -1.95 24.51 13.57
CA PHE A 21 -1.83 23.35 12.71
C PHE A 21 -0.83 23.52 11.56
N LYS A 22 -0.19 24.70 11.40
CA LYS A 22 0.81 24.94 10.34
C LYS A 22 1.96 23.92 10.33
N THR A 23 2.30 23.35 11.48
CA THR A 23 3.34 22.30 11.57
C THR A 23 2.90 20.94 11.05
N PHE A 24 1.58 20.74 10.87
CA PHE A 24 1.00 19.59 10.19
C PHE A 24 0.78 19.87 8.69
N ALA A 25 1.17 21.06 8.20
CA ALA A 25 1.12 21.37 6.80
C ALA A 25 2.01 20.41 6.00
N ARG A 26 1.59 20.14 4.76
CA ARG A 26 2.30 19.26 3.83
C ARG A 26 3.79 19.61 3.74
N VAL A 27 4.12 20.89 3.67
CA VAL A 27 5.51 21.36 3.56
C VAL A 27 6.36 20.90 4.76
N SER A 28 5.83 21.04 5.98
CA SER A 28 6.52 20.58 7.20
C SER A 28 6.64 19.06 7.26
N TYR A 29 5.64 18.31 6.78
CA TYR A 29 5.72 16.85 6.67
C TYR A 29 6.81 16.41 5.68
N LEU A 30 6.84 17.01 4.49
CA LEU A 30 7.85 16.70 3.46
C LEU A 30 9.26 17.01 3.94
N GLN A 31 9.45 18.12 4.64
CA GLN A 31 10.74 18.50 5.21
C GLN A 31 11.24 17.44 6.20
N ARG A 32 10.37 16.95 7.10
CA ARG A 32 10.73 15.86 8.03
C ARG A 32 11.04 14.55 7.31
N ILE A 33 10.30 14.19 6.26
CA ILE A 33 10.59 12.98 5.50
C ILE A 33 11.94 13.08 4.80
N LYS A 34 12.25 14.25 4.21
CA LYS A 34 13.57 14.49 3.61
C LYS A 34 14.69 14.36 4.64
N GLU A 35 14.50 14.90 5.84
CA GLU A 35 15.44 14.72 6.94
C GLU A 35 15.65 13.24 7.29
N ILE A 36 14.57 12.45 7.40
CA ILE A 36 14.65 11.00 7.68
C ILE A 36 15.38 10.25 6.56
N VAL A 37 15.10 10.58 5.29
CA VAL A 37 15.69 9.90 4.13
C VAL A 37 17.15 10.32 3.90
N GLN A 38 17.54 11.55 4.24
CA GLN A 38 18.91 12.06 4.06
C GLN A 38 19.84 11.74 5.22
N TYR A 39 19.32 11.50 6.43
CA TYR A 39 20.16 11.28 7.61
C TYR A 39 20.85 9.92 7.62
N GLU A 40 20.35 8.97 6.83
CA GLU A 40 20.90 7.62 6.70
C GLU A 40 21.12 7.33 5.21
N ASP A 41 22.37 7.42 4.72
CA ASP A 41 22.80 6.98 3.37
C ASP A 41 22.78 5.43 3.26
N SER A 42 21.69 4.81 3.73
CA SER A 42 21.53 3.37 3.80
C SER A 42 20.69 2.87 2.63
N PRO A 43 21.15 1.85 1.88
CA PRO A 43 20.35 1.23 0.82
C PRO A 43 19.05 0.62 1.34
N SER A 44 18.88 0.53 2.67
CA SER A 44 17.65 0.08 3.27
C SER A 44 16.44 0.96 2.92
N HIS A 45 16.57 2.26 2.61
CA HIS A 45 15.42 3.15 2.39
C HIS A 45 14.64 2.88 1.09
N TYR A 46 15.25 2.20 0.14
CA TYR A 46 14.64 1.89 -1.15
C TYR A 46 13.70 0.69 -1.06
N LEU A 47 12.58 0.75 -1.78
CA LEU A 47 11.78 -0.42 -2.06
C LEU A 47 12.57 -1.35 -2.99
N ASP A 48 12.53 -2.64 -2.70
CA ASP A 48 13.12 -3.67 -3.56
C ASP A 48 12.56 -3.54 -4.99
N ILE A 49 13.46 -3.49 -5.97
CA ILE A 49 13.09 -3.23 -7.37
C ILE A 49 12.15 -4.31 -7.93
N CYS A 50 12.31 -5.58 -7.54
CA CYS A 50 11.44 -6.67 -7.98
C CYS A 50 10.02 -6.49 -7.42
N ILE A 51 9.90 -5.94 -6.21
CA ILE A 51 8.59 -5.64 -5.60
C ILE A 51 7.94 -4.44 -6.27
N ALA A 52 8.71 -3.38 -6.52
CA ALA A 52 8.23 -2.21 -7.24
C ALA A 52 7.72 -2.58 -8.65
N GLU A 53 8.50 -3.36 -9.40
CA GLU A 53 8.14 -3.86 -10.74
C GLU A 53 6.94 -4.82 -10.69
N GLY A 54 6.91 -5.74 -9.72
CA GLY A 54 5.79 -6.66 -9.53
C GLY A 54 4.48 -5.91 -9.25
N PHE A 55 4.53 -4.91 -8.39
CA PHE A 55 3.38 -4.05 -8.10
C PHE A 55 2.96 -3.24 -9.33
N CYS A 56 3.92 -2.66 -10.06
CA CYS A 56 3.59 -1.90 -11.27
C CYS A 56 2.91 -2.78 -12.32
N ARG A 57 3.38 -4.02 -12.51
CA ARG A 57 2.77 -4.98 -13.42
C ARG A 57 1.32 -5.31 -13.03
N SER A 58 1.07 -5.60 -11.76
CA SER A 58 -0.30 -5.92 -11.31
C SER A 58 -1.24 -4.72 -11.45
N VAL A 59 -0.75 -3.50 -11.21
CA VAL A 59 -1.52 -2.27 -11.43
C VAL A 59 -1.79 -2.02 -12.92
N GLN A 60 -0.85 -2.36 -13.81
CA GLN A 60 -1.04 -2.21 -15.27
C GLN A 60 -2.11 -3.17 -15.81
N GLU A 61 -2.20 -4.39 -15.28
CA GLU A 61 -3.21 -5.37 -15.64
C GLU A 61 -4.65 -4.89 -15.34
N LEU A 62 -4.82 -3.97 -14.38
CA LEU A 62 -6.12 -3.35 -14.09
C LEU A 62 -6.57 -2.32 -15.12
N GLY A 63 -5.65 -1.77 -15.93
CA GLY A 63 -5.94 -0.68 -16.87
C GLY A 63 -7.14 -0.96 -17.78
N PRO A 64 -7.20 -2.12 -18.46
CA PRO A 64 -8.33 -2.49 -19.32
C PRO A 64 -9.67 -2.66 -18.60
N LEU A 65 -9.68 -2.87 -17.28
CA LEU A 65 -10.91 -3.05 -16.49
C LEU A 65 -11.49 -1.72 -16.01
N CYS A 66 -10.69 -0.66 -15.98
CA CYS A 66 -11.09 0.63 -15.45
C CYS A 66 -12.06 1.34 -16.39
N ASN A 67 -13.16 1.83 -15.83
CA ASN A 67 -14.24 2.49 -16.59
C ASN A 67 -14.36 3.98 -16.26
N SER A 68 -13.58 4.47 -15.31
CA SER A 68 -13.58 5.87 -14.87
C SER A 68 -12.20 6.51 -14.93
N VAL A 69 -12.19 7.83 -15.11
CA VAL A 69 -10.97 8.65 -15.06
C VAL A 69 -10.31 8.56 -13.69
N GLY A 70 -11.10 8.51 -12.62
CA GLY A 70 -10.60 8.39 -11.25
C GLY A 70 -9.79 7.11 -11.03
N GLU A 71 -10.29 5.96 -11.48
CA GLU A 71 -9.55 4.70 -11.40
C GLU A 71 -8.21 4.77 -12.14
N LEU A 72 -8.20 5.27 -13.38
CA LEU A 72 -6.99 5.40 -14.18
C LEU A 72 -5.97 6.36 -13.54
N GLN A 73 -6.44 7.47 -12.95
CA GLN A 73 -5.59 8.39 -12.21
C GLN A 73 -4.93 7.69 -11.00
N TYR A 74 -5.69 6.87 -10.26
CA TYR A 74 -5.14 6.08 -9.17
C TYR A 74 -4.12 5.06 -9.66
N LEU A 75 -4.39 4.34 -10.75
CA LEU A 75 -3.41 3.39 -11.31
C LEU A 75 -2.10 4.08 -11.68
N ALA A 76 -2.17 5.21 -12.38
CA ALA A 76 -0.99 5.97 -12.80
C ALA A 76 -0.21 6.51 -11.59
N HIS A 77 -0.92 7.03 -10.58
CA HIS A 77 -0.30 7.56 -9.37
C HIS A 77 0.36 6.45 -8.54
N MET A 78 -0.29 5.29 -8.40
CA MET A 78 0.28 4.13 -7.72
C MET A 78 1.57 3.64 -8.39
N GLN A 79 1.59 3.55 -9.72
CA GLN A 79 2.80 3.19 -10.48
C GLN A 79 3.93 4.20 -10.22
N ARG A 80 3.63 5.50 -10.31
CA ARG A 80 4.61 6.57 -10.04
C ARG A 80 5.21 6.46 -8.63
N ILE A 81 4.37 6.26 -7.60
CA ILE A 81 4.83 6.09 -6.22
C ILE A 81 5.75 4.88 -6.09
N ALA A 82 5.36 3.73 -6.66
CA ALA A 82 6.15 2.50 -6.58
C ALA A 82 7.50 2.62 -7.32
N THR A 83 7.53 3.23 -8.50
CA THR A 83 8.78 3.49 -9.23
C THR A 83 9.69 4.46 -8.48
N LEU A 84 9.13 5.52 -7.88
CA LEU A 84 9.90 6.43 -7.06
C LEU A 84 10.39 5.74 -5.78
N ALA A 85 9.62 4.83 -5.19
CA ALA A 85 10.03 4.16 -3.96
C ALA A 85 11.34 3.37 -4.12
N SER A 86 11.67 2.90 -5.33
CA SER A 86 12.92 2.19 -5.64
C SER A 86 14.05 3.09 -6.16
N THR A 87 13.79 4.38 -6.45
CA THR A 87 14.76 5.28 -7.09
C THR A 87 14.95 6.62 -6.36
N ASP A 88 13.88 7.18 -5.83
CA ASP A 88 13.82 8.39 -5.01
C ASP A 88 12.73 8.24 -3.93
N PRO A 89 13.05 7.62 -2.77
CA PRO A 89 12.10 7.41 -1.70
C PRO A 89 11.49 8.71 -1.15
N ALA A 90 12.25 9.82 -1.12
CA ALA A 90 11.77 11.10 -0.63
C ALA A 90 10.65 11.65 -1.52
N GLU A 91 10.83 11.60 -2.85
CA GLU A 91 9.77 11.98 -3.78
C GLU A 91 8.62 10.97 -3.79
N SER A 92 8.87 9.68 -3.56
CA SER A 92 7.80 8.69 -3.40
C SER A 92 6.84 9.03 -2.24
N TYR A 93 7.38 9.39 -1.06
CA TYR A 93 6.55 9.86 0.06
C TYR A 93 5.87 11.18 -0.25
N ARG A 94 6.51 12.05 -1.04
CA ARG A 94 5.87 13.29 -1.49
C ARG A 94 4.64 12.99 -2.31
N GLU A 95 4.74 12.16 -3.33
CA GLU A 95 3.61 11.74 -4.17
C GLU A 95 2.52 11.04 -3.34
N LEU A 96 2.91 10.19 -2.38
CA LEU A 96 1.96 9.56 -1.45
C LEU A 96 1.12 10.57 -0.65
N THR A 97 1.63 11.77 -0.35
CA THR A 97 0.81 12.81 0.32
C THR A 97 -0.30 13.35 -0.58
N PHE A 98 -0.04 13.46 -1.89
CA PHE A 98 -1.04 13.89 -2.88
C PHE A 98 -2.01 12.77 -3.24
N PHE A 99 -1.59 11.51 -3.09
CA PHE A 99 -2.42 10.34 -3.34
C PHE A 99 -3.75 10.37 -2.60
N TYR A 100 -3.75 10.80 -1.33
CA TYR A 100 -4.97 10.89 -0.53
C TYR A 100 -5.89 12.06 -0.89
N ASP A 101 -5.35 13.13 -1.51
CA ASP A 101 -6.15 14.26 -1.97
C ASP A 101 -7.08 13.85 -3.12
N GLY A 102 -6.70 12.83 -3.89
CA GLY A 102 -7.49 12.35 -5.03
C GLY A 102 -8.94 12.05 -4.65
N LEU A 103 -9.17 11.38 -3.50
CA LEU A 103 -10.53 11.02 -3.04
C LEU A 103 -11.32 12.25 -2.59
N GLY A 104 -10.63 13.30 -2.15
CA GLY A 104 -11.22 14.58 -1.79
C GLY A 104 -11.75 15.33 -3.00
N ASN A 105 -10.98 15.31 -4.09
CA ASN A 105 -11.28 16.05 -5.31
C ASN A 105 -12.36 15.40 -6.20
N LEU A 106 -12.68 14.11 -5.99
CA LEU A 106 -13.79 13.47 -6.71
C LEU A 106 -15.12 14.13 -6.33
N ASP A 107 -16.00 14.29 -7.31
CA ASP A 107 -17.36 14.75 -7.06
C ASP A 107 -18.16 13.68 -6.27
N THR A 108 -19.40 14.02 -5.89
CA THR A 108 -20.22 13.10 -5.07
C THR A 108 -20.54 11.80 -5.79
N ASN A 109 -20.82 11.84 -7.09
CA ASN A 109 -21.24 10.69 -7.87
C ASN A 109 -20.05 9.80 -8.22
N ASP A 110 -18.94 10.39 -8.67
CA ASP A 110 -17.70 9.69 -8.98
C ASP A 110 -17.15 8.98 -7.75
N PHE A 111 -17.16 9.64 -6.59
CA PHE A 111 -16.75 8.99 -5.36
C PHE A 111 -17.70 7.84 -4.98
N ALA A 112 -19.01 8.04 -5.08
CA ALA A 112 -19.99 7.00 -4.75
C ALA A 112 -19.80 5.76 -5.65
N SER A 113 -19.56 5.97 -6.95
CA SER A 113 -19.24 4.92 -7.90
C SER A 113 -17.91 4.24 -7.58
N PHE A 114 -16.89 5.01 -7.18
CA PHE A 114 -15.56 4.48 -6.87
C PHE A 114 -15.56 3.60 -5.62
N ILE A 115 -16.38 3.90 -4.62
CA ILE A 115 -16.47 3.08 -3.40
C ILE A 115 -17.53 1.99 -3.46
N ASP A 116 -18.27 1.87 -4.56
CA ASP A 116 -19.33 0.88 -4.71
C ASP A 116 -18.74 -0.54 -4.64
N PRO A 117 -19.20 -1.40 -3.71
CA PRO A 117 -18.80 -2.80 -3.65
C PRO A 117 -19.06 -3.61 -4.93
N GLN A 118 -19.99 -3.16 -5.77
CA GLN A 118 -20.29 -3.77 -7.06
C GLN A 118 -19.43 -3.25 -8.21
N SER A 119 -18.68 -2.16 -7.99
CA SER A 119 -17.68 -1.68 -8.95
C SER A 119 -16.39 -2.50 -8.78
N TYR A 120 -16.33 -3.67 -9.42
CA TYR A 120 -15.22 -4.62 -9.23
C TYR A 120 -13.86 -4.05 -9.64
N ALA A 121 -13.81 -3.23 -10.69
CA ALA A 121 -12.60 -2.50 -11.07
C ALA A 121 -12.15 -1.55 -9.95
N SER A 122 -13.06 -0.75 -9.39
CA SER A 122 -12.73 0.15 -8.29
C SER A 122 -12.35 -0.62 -7.01
N GLN A 123 -12.98 -1.76 -6.72
CA GLN A 123 -12.58 -2.63 -5.60
C GLN A 123 -11.15 -3.15 -5.78
N LEU A 124 -10.77 -3.55 -6.99
CA LEU A 124 -9.40 -3.97 -7.31
C LEU A 124 -8.39 -2.81 -7.20
N VAL A 125 -8.78 -1.61 -7.62
CA VAL A 125 -7.98 -0.39 -7.43
C VAL A 125 -7.77 -0.15 -5.93
N ILE A 126 -8.84 -0.11 -5.13
CA ILE A 126 -8.78 0.08 -3.66
C ILE A 126 -7.89 -0.98 -3.02
N MET A 127 -7.99 -2.24 -3.44
CA MET A 127 -7.15 -3.32 -2.95
C MET A 127 -5.65 -3.06 -3.20
N HIS A 128 -5.28 -2.54 -4.37
CA HIS A 128 -3.91 -2.13 -4.66
C HIS A 128 -3.49 -0.88 -3.88
N MET A 129 -4.40 0.08 -3.65
CA MET A 129 -4.13 1.23 -2.79
C MET A 129 -3.74 0.77 -1.38
N LEU A 130 -4.46 -0.21 -0.81
CA LEU A 130 -4.19 -0.76 0.52
C LEU A 130 -2.83 -1.46 0.61
N VAL A 131 -2.42 -2.17 -0.45
CA VAL A 131 -1.11 -2.80 -0.50
C VAL A 131 -0.01 -1.75 -0.60
N LEU A 132 -0.17 -0.74 -1.45
CA LEU A 132 0.78 0.36 -1.57
C LEU A 132 0.96 1.09 -0.23
N GLU A 133 -0.15 1.43 0.44
CA GLU A 133 -0.14 2.03 1.78
C GLU A 133 0.66 1.18 2.77
N PHE A 134 0.42 -0.13 2.75
CA PHE A 134 1.11 -1.05 3.62
C PHE A 134 2.63 -1.06 3.35
N VAL A 135 3.04 -1.19 2.08
CA VAL A 135 4.44 -1.17 1.64
C VAL A 135 5.14 0.10 2.11
N MET A 136 4.50 1.25 1.89
CA MET A 136 5.05 2.56 2.27
C MET A 136 5.04 2.79 3.79
N SER A 137 4.15 2.12 4.54
CA SER A 137 4.04 2.30 5.99
C SER A 137 5.15 1.63 6.81
N ARG A 138 6.02 0.81 6.18
CA ARG A 138 7.13 0.12 6.83
C ARG A 138 8.19 1.10 7.36
N LYS A 139 8.54 2.12 6.58
CA LYS A 139 9.64 3.04 6.96
C LYS A 139 9.28 4.03 8.04
N ALA A 140 8.00 4.37 8.18
CA ALA A 140 7.50 5.13 9.32
C ALA A 140 7.76 4.44 10.69
N VAL A 141 8.10 3.14 10.68
CA VAL A 141 8.36 2.31 11.86
C VAL A 141 9.86 2.05 12.05
N GLU A 142 10.66 2.13 10.99
CA GLU A 142 12.11 1.90 11.04
C GLU A 142 12.89 3.15 11.50
N GLY A 143 12.46 4.36 11.13
CA GLY A 143 13.14 5.62 11.50
C GLY A 143 12.77 6.20 12.87
N ALA A 144 11.68 5.74 13.50
CA ALA A 144 11.38 6.06 14.89
C ALA A 144 12.00 4.94 15.74
N GLU A 145 12.89 5.27 16.69
CA GLU A 145 13.38 4.34 17.70
C GLU A 145 12.27 3.35 18.07
N ARG A 146 12.54 2.05 17.89
CA ARG A 146 11.58 0.95 17.79
C ARG A 146 10.72 0.79 19.05
N THR A 147 9.86 1.75 19.34
CA THR A 147 8.96 1.74 20.48
C THR A 147 7.96 0.60 20.28
N THR A 148 7.56 -0.02 21.38
CA THR A 148 6.55 -1.08 21.37
C THR A 148 5.23 -0.61 20.73
N LEU A 149 4.95 0.69 20.77
CA LEU A 149 3.78 1.31 20.15
C LEU A 149 3.86 1.36 18.62
N SER A 150 5.01 1.71 18.03
CA SER A 150 5.17 1.75 16.57
C SER A 150 5.06 0.34 15.95
N LYS A 151 5.62 -0.67 16.63
CA LYS A 151 5.49 -2.10 16.25
C LYS A 151 4.04 -2.57 16.26
N LYS A 152 3.29 -2.27 17.34
CA LYS A 152 1.87 -2.63 17.44
C LYS A 152 1.04 -1.97 16.33
N GLY A 153 1.27 -0.68 16.06
CA GLY A 153 0.58 0.05 14.99
C GLY A 153 0.78 -0.57 13.61
N TYR A 154 2.02 -0.98 13.29
CA TYR A 154 2.34 -1.68 12.03
C TYR A 154 1.61 -3.02 11.90
N TYR A 155 1.63 -3.84 12.95
CA TYR A 155 0.90 -5.11 12.97
C TYR A 155 -0.60 -4.92 12.77
N CYS A 156 -1.20 -3.94 13.44
CA CYS A 156 -2.61 -3.63 13.26
C CYS A 156 -2.93 -3.26 11.80
N ARG A 157 -2.10 -2.40 11.17
CA ARG A 157 -2.26 -2.04 9.74
C ARG A 157 -2.15 -3.26 8.83
N LYS A 158 -1.13 -4.10 9.02
CA LYS A 158 -0.95 -5.34 8.25
C LYS A 158 -2.18 -6.26 8.36
N SER A 159 -2.61 -6.54 9.58
CA SER A 159 -3.74 -7.42 9.85
C SER A 159 -5.03 -6.86 9.23
N MET A 160 -5.24 -5.55 9.32
CA MET A 160 -6.40 -4.91 8.72
C MET A 160 -6.35 -4.96 7.18
N SER A 161 -5.21 -4.63 6.56
CA SER A 161 -5.03 -4.73 5.11
C SER A 161 -5.29 -6.15 4.62
N LYS A 162 -4.78 -7.18 5.31
CA LYS A 162 -5.04 -8.58 4.98
C LYS A 162 -6.54 -8.91 5.03
N VAL A 163 -7.23 -8.52 6.09
CA VAL A 163 -8.68 -8.75 6.22
C VAL A 163 -9.46 -8.05 5.11
N TRP A 164 -9.10 -6.81 4.77
CA TRP A 164 -9.77 -6.05 3.71
C TRP A 164 -9.50 -6.63 2.31
N ILE A 165 -8.26 -6.99 1.99
CA ILE A 165 -7.90 -7.66 0.73
C ILE A 165 -8.71 -8.95 0.58
N GLN A 166 -8.73 -9.78 1.62
CA GLN A 166 -9.50 -11.03 1.60
C GLN A 166 -11.00 -10.79 1.45
N LYS A 167 -11.54 -9.74 2.06
CA LYS A 167 -12.96 -9.38 1.95
C LYS A 167 -13.31 -8.90 0.53
N ILE A 168 -12.45 -8.06 -0.07
CA ILE A 168 -12.62 -7.61 -1.45
C ILE A 168 -12.64 -8.82 -2.38
N LEU A 169 -11.63 -9.68 -2.30
CA LEU A 169 -11.55 -10.89 -3.13
C LEU A 169 -12.80 -11.75 -3.01
N LYS A 170 -13.26 -12.08 -1.81
CA LYS A 170 -14.46 -12.91 -1.61
C LYS A 170 -15.72 -12.36 -2.27
N ASN A 171 -15.78 -11.06 -2.51
CA ASN A 171 -16.92 -10.40 -3.15
C ASN A 171 -16.76 -10.27 -4.67
N LEU A 172 -15.59 -10.59 -5.23
CA LEU A 172 -15.34 -10.50 -6.67
C LEU A 172 -15.91 -11.73 -7.40
N PRO A 173 -16.44 -11.54 -8.62
CA PRO A 173 -16.73 -12.66 -9.51
C PRO A 173 -15.46 -13.43 -9.89
N PRO A 174 -15.57 -14.71 -10.26
CA PRO A 174 -14.42 -15.56 -10.59
C PRO A 174 -13.48 -14.97 -11.64
N GLU A 175 -14.04 -14.24 -12.61
CA GLU A 175 -13.32 -13.60 -13.72
C GLU A 175 -12.33 -12.52 -13.25
N TYR A 176 -12.54 -11.93 -12.07
CA TYR A 176 -11.71 -10.85 -11.53
C TYR A 176 -10.62 -11.34 -10.56
N TYR A 177 -10.58 -12.64 -10.25
CA TYR A 177 -9.65 -13.16 -9.24
C TYR A 177 -8.18 -13.03 -9.66
N GLU A 178 -7.87 -13.18 -10.95
CA GLU A 178 -6.49 -13.12 -11.45
C GLU A 178 -5.83 -11.77 -11.10
N TYR A 179 -6.57 -10.68 -11.24
CA TYR A 179 -6.12 -9.32 -10.95
C TYR A 179 -5.86 -9.06 -9.46
N GLY A 180 -6.37 -9.93 -8.59
CA GLY A 180 -6.17 -9.85 -7.16
C GLY A 180 -5.13 -10.80 -6.59
N GLU A 181 -4.55 -11.67 -7.43
CA GLU A 181 -3.57 -12.64 -6.98
C GLU A 181 -2.30 -11.99 -6.45
N TRP A 182 -1.76 -10.98 -7.15
CA TRP A 182 -0.51 -10.36 -6.74
C TRP A 182 -0.65 -9.67 -5.37
N PRO A 183 -1.67 -8.81 -5.11
CA PRO A 183 -1.92 -8.25 -3.78
C PRO A 183 -2.08 -9.32 -2.68
N LEU A 184 -2.78 -10.41 -2.97
CA LEU A 184 -3.00 -11.49 -2.02
C LEU A 184 -1.71 -12.26 -1.70
N LYS A 185 -0.96 -12.65 -2.74
CA LYS A 185 0.33 -13.35 -2.59
C LYS A 185 1.31 -12.47 -1.84
N PHE A 186 1.36 -11.18 -2.18
CA PHE A 186 2.19 -10.21 -1.49
C PHE A 186 1.83 -10.14 0.00
N ILE A 187 0.57 -9.88 0.38
CA ILE A 187 0.19 -9.71 1.79
C ILE A 187 0.38 -11.00 2.63
N ASN A 188 0.16 -12.17 2.02
CA ASN A 188 0.32 -13.47 2.67
C ASN A 188 1.78 -13.93 2.76
N GLY A 189 2.59 -13.59 1.76
CA GLY A 189 4.02 -13.92 1.70
C GLY A 189 4.87 -13.17 2.73
N LEU A 190 4.29 -12.18 3.41
CA LEU A 190 4.94 -11.47 4.51
C LEU A 190 4.96 -12.36 5.77
N SER A 191 5.92 -13.26 5.89
CA SER A 191 6.33 -13.80 7.19
C SER A 191 7.26 -12.79 7.87
N TYR A 192 6.74 -12.06 8.86
CA TYR A 192 7.57 -11.17 9.69
C TYR A 192 7.57 -11.71 11.12
N SER A 193 8.69 -12.30 11.53
CA SER A 193 9.09 -12.37 12.93
C SER A 193 9.97 -11.14 13.21
N PHE A 194 9.75 -10.43 14.31
CA PHE A 194 10.65 -9.34 14.72
C PHE A 194 11.88 -9.82 15.49
N ASP A 195 12.05 -11.14 15.58
CA ASP A 195 13.21 -11.77 16.20
C ASP A 195 14.22 -12.18 15.11
N ASP A 196 15.41 -11.59 15.21
CA ASP A 196 16.67 -11.79 14.48
C ASP A 196 16.84 -11.39 12.99
N GLU A 197 17.74 -10.41 12.82
CA GLU A 197 18.90 -10.27 11.91
C GLU A 197 18.83 -10.62 10.40
N ASP A 198 17.85 -11.34 9.86
CA ASP A 198 17.85 -11.78 8.43
C ASP A 198 16.61 -11.35 7.61
N GLN A 199 16.18 -10.09 7.73
CA GLN A 199 14.95 -9.59 7.08
C GLN A 199 15.19 -8.98 5.70
N VAL A 200 15.82 -9.75 4.82
CA VAL A 200 15.75 -9.54 3.36
C VAL A 200 14.34 -9.94 2.92
N TRP A 201 13.72 -9.16 2.02
CA TRP A 201 12.56 -9.63 1.27
C TRP A 201 12.92 -10.98 0.67
N LYS A 202 12.46 -12.12 1.21
CA LYS A 202 12.69 -13.38 0.52
C LYS A 202 11.88 -13.29 -0.77
N PRO A 203 12.52 -13.10 -1.93
CA PRO A 203 11.79 -12.89 -3.16
C PRO A 203 11.13 -14.23 -3.46
N PHE A 204 9.80 -14.26 -3.55
CA PHE A 204 9.10 -15.40 -4.17
C PHE A 204 9.50 -15.59 -5.64
N PHE A 205 10.36 -14.74 -6.20
CA PHE A 205 10.75 -14.72 -7.59
C PHE A 205 12.19 -15.15 -7.90
N LEU A 206 12.96 -15.70 -6.94
CA LEU A 206 14.23 -16.35 -7.25
C LEU A 206 14.31 -17.74 -6.61
N ASN A 207 14.10 -18.75 -7.46
CA ASN A 207 14.30 -20.18 -7.20
C ASN A 207 15.58 -20.46 -6.40
N ASN A 208 15.44 -21.17 -5.30
CA ASN A 208 16.28 -22.33 -5.02
C ASN A 208 15.32 -23.47 -4.67
N GLY A 209 15.23 -24.46 -5.55
CA GLY A 209 14.26 -25.55 -5.47
C GLY A 209 14.37 -26.32 -4.17
N THR A 210 13.43 -26.09 -3.26
CA THR A 210 12.96 -27.08 -2.28
C THR A 210 11.65 -26.56 -1.69
N ALA A 211 10.55 -27.21 -2.06
CA ALA A 211 9.28 -27.00 -1.39
C ALA A 211 9.38 -27.65 0.01
N ILE A 212 9.51 -26.83 1.05
CA ILE A 212 9.22 -27.29 2.40
C ILE A 212 7.72 -27.02 2.60
N LEU A 213 6.94 -28.09 2.42
CA LEU A 213 5.56 -28.13 2.88
C LEU A 213 5.57 -28.06 4.42
N PRO A 214 4.76 -27.21 5.06
CA PRO A 214 4.54 -27.32 6.49
C PRO A 214 3.90 -28.67 6.80
N GLU A 215 4.54 -29.44 7.68
CA GLU A 215 4.21 -30.82 8.07
C GLU A 215 2.91 -30.99 8.88
N GLU A 216 2.04 -29.99 8.92
CA GLU A 216 0.77 -30.04 9.65
C GLU A 216 -0.42 -29.93 8.71
N ASP A 217 -0.56 -30.94 7.86
CA ASP A 217 -1.85 -31.50 7.43
C ASP A 217 -1.59 -32.84 6.73
N THR A 218 -1.00 -33.78 7.48
CA THR A 218 -1.03 -35.20 7.12
C THR A 218 -2.45 -35.74 7.35
N ILE A 219 -3.32 -35.58 6.37
CA ILE A 219 -4.50 -36.43 6.23
C ILE A 219 -4.50 -37.06 4.84
N SER A 220 -3.85 -38.23 4.80
CA SER A 220 -4.18 -39.42 4.00
C SER A 220 -4.98 -39.21 2.72
N LEU A 221 -4.30 -39.28 1.57
CA LEU A 221 -4.84 -39.92 0.37
C LEU A 221 -3.73 -40.75 -0.29
N ALA A 222 -3.44 -41.90 0.31
CA ALA A 222 -2.86 -43.03 -0.40
C ALA A 222 -4.02 -43.94 -0.82
N VAL A 223 -4.39 -43.96 -2.11
CA VAL A 223 -4.99 -45.15 -2.74
C VAL A 223 -4.62 -45.17 -4.23
N ARG A 224 -3.69 -46.09 -4.54
CA ARG A 224 -3.41 -46.83 -5.78
C ARG A 224 -2.93 -46.09 -7.02
#